data_AF-A0A4Q3VN44-F1
#
_entry.id   AF-A0A4Q3VN44-F1
#
_cell.length_a   1.000
_cell.length_b   1.000
_cell.length_c   1.000
_cell.angle_alpha   90.00
_cell.angle_beta   90.00
_cell.angle_gamma   90.00
#
_symmetry.space_group_name_H-M   'P 1'
#
loop_
_entity.id
_entity.type
_entity.pdbx_description
1 polymer ?
#
loop_
_entity_poly.entity_id
_entity_poly.type
_entity_poly.pdbx_seq_one_letter_code
_entity_poly.pdbx_strand_id
1 'polypeptide(L)'
;MTRPRPLVVSFDCASTLLATDYSPEGFALRAAALAGLSPTPNAEATYRRLYYARFAEYTRLNAAKDASGIERFWRELTAEWAATCGMTGHEERLLAAAEQLLYSLEHRYFTIYDDVVPCLEALKAQGYRMIVLSNWDYTLHRVL
;
A
#
# COMPACT_ATOMS: atom_id res chain seq x y z
N MET A 1 40.41 -13.00 -14.47
CA MET A 1 39.25 -13.86 -14.14
C MET A 1 37.99 -13.01 -14.31
N THR A 2 37.09 -13.40 -15.21
CA THR A 2 35.78 -12.74 -15.35
C THR A 2 34.87 -13.22 -14.22
N ARG A 3 34.24 -12.30 -13.49
CA ARG A 3 33.25 -12.67 -12.47
C ARG A 3 32.08 -13.40 -13.14
N PRO A 4 31.52 -14.45 -12.52
CA PRO A 4 30.35 -15.13 -13.05
C PRO A 4 29.18 -14.14 -13.16
N ARG A 5 28.50 -14.17 -14.31
CA ARG A 5 27.35 -13.31 -14.60
C ARG A 5 26.09 -13.90 -13.93
N PRO A 6 25.28 -13.09 -13.23
CA PRO A 6 24.05 -13.59 -12.63
C PRO A 6 23.06 -14.06 -13.71
N LEU A 7 22.32 -15.14 -13.44
CA LEU A 7 21.31 -15.68 -14.35
C LEU A 7 19.94 -15.01 -14.18
N VAL A 8 19.67 -14.48 -12.99
CA VAL A 8 18.40 -13.86 -12.59
C VAL A 8 18.71 -12.60 -11.79
N VAL A 9 17.93 -11.55 -11.99
CA VAL A 9 17.92 -10.33 -11.17
C VAL A 9 16.59 -10.26 -10.44
N SER A 10 16.61 -10.15 -9.11
CA SER A 10 15.41 -9.89 -8.31
C SER A 10 15.39 -8.44 -7.85
N PHE A 11 14.22 -7.80 -7.91
CA PHE A 11 14.01 -6.46 -7.41
C PHE A 11 13.05 -6.49 -6.22
N ASP A 12 13.34 -5.72 -5.18
CA ASP A 12 12.26 -5.24 -4.30
C ASP A 12 11.39 -4.24 -5.09
N CYS A 13 10.22 -3.89 -4.57
CA CYS A 13 9.30 -2.98 -5.23
C CYS A 13 9.32 -1.58 -4.62
N ALA A 14 8.90 -1.44 -3.36
CA ALA A 14 8.83 -0.15 -2.69
C ALA A 14 10.24 0.47 -2.56
N SER A 15 10.37 1.76 -2.88
CA SER A 15 11.65 2.49 -2.87
C SER A 15 12.76 1.87 -3.76
N THR A 16 12.39 0.98 -4.70
CA THR A 16 13.31 0.39 -5.69
C THR A 16 12.76 0.56 -7.10
N LEU A 17 11.56 0.05 -7.35
CA LEU A 17 10.84 0.22 -8.62
C LEU A 17 9.83 1.38 -8.52
N LEU A 18 9.25 1.56 -7.34
CA LEU A 18 8.22 2.56 -7.08
C LEU A 18 8.68 3.53 -5.98
N ALA A 19 8.60 4.83 -6.24
CA ALA A 19 8.55 5.85 -5.20
C ALA A 19 7.22 5.72 -4.44
N THR A 20 7.29 5.70 -3.11
CA THR A 20 6.13 5.59 -2.22
C THR A 20 5.96 6.86 -1.40
N ASP A 21 4.85 7.58 -1.57
CA ASP A 21 4.45 8.73 -0.72
C ASP A 21 3.27 8.36 0.18
N TYR A 22 3.34 7.16 0.75
CA TYR A 22 2.26 6.58 1.54
C TYR A 22 2.47 6.85 3.03
N SER A 23 1.55 7.60 3.63
CA SER A 23 1.36 7.68 5.08
C SER A 23 -0.03 7.11 5.45
N PRO A 24 -0.13 6.14 6.39
CA PRO A 24 -1.43 5.54 6.73
C PRO A 24 -2.48 6.57 7.18
N GLU A 25 -2.09 7.51 8.04
CA GLU A 25 -2.98 8.54 8.58
C GLU A 25 -3.37 9.58 7.52
N GLY A 26 -2.43 10.04 6.69
CA GLY A 26 -2.72 10.97 5.61
C GLY A 26 -3.59 10.31 4.53
N PHE A 27 -3.38 9.03 4.27
CA PHE A 27 -4.22 8.22 3.40
C PHE A 27 -5.66 8.13 3.93
N ALA A 28 -5.85 7.79 5.21
CA ALA A 28 -7.16 7.68 5.82
C ALA A 28 -7.94 9.01 5.77
N LEU A 29 -7.27 10.14 6.05
CA LEU A 29 -7.88 11.47 5.95
C LEU A 29 -8.31 11.81 4.52
N ARG A 30 -7.47 11.50 3.52
CA ARG A 30 -7.84 11.69 2.12
C ARG A 30 -8.99 10.80 1.70
N ALA A 31 -9.07 9.56 2.21
CA ALA A 31 -10.20 8.66 1.97
C ALA A 31 -11.50 9.24 2.55
N ALA A 32 -11.46 9.79 3.77
CA ALA A 32 -12.61 10.49 4.35
C ALA A 32 -13.02 11.71 3.52
N ALA A 33 -12.07 12.52 3.08
CA ALA A 33 -12.34 13.69 2.22
C ALA A 33 -12.97 13.27 0.88
N LEU A 34 -12.44 12.25 0.23
CA LEU A 34 -13.00 11.70 -1.01
C LEU A 34 -14.41 11.11 -0.80
N ALA A 35 -14.65 10.50 0.36
CA ALA A 35 -15.97 10.02 0.74
C ALA A 35 -16.95 11.17 1.08
N GLY A 36 -16.54 12.44 1.06
CA GLY A 36 -17.35 13.59 1.42
C GLY A 36 -17.61 13.69 2.93
N LEU A 37 -16.71 13.17 3.75
CA LEU A 37 -16.80 13.15 5.20
C LEU A 37 -15.82 14.14 5.83
N SER A 38 -16.21 14.71 6.96
CA SER A 38 -15.38 15.62 7.75
C SER A 38 -15.16 15.01 9.13
N PRO A 39 -14.03 14.32 9.34
CA PRO A 39 -13.75 13.68 10.62
C PRO A 39 -13.44 14.73 11.70
N THR A 40 -13.47 14.32 12.97
CA THR A 40 -13.11 15.19 14.10
C THR A 40 -11.66 15.72 13.99
N PRO A 41 -11.32 16.87 14.63
CA PRO A 41 -9.98 17.47 14.51
C PRO A 41 -8.81 16.56 14.93
N ASN A 42 -9.05 15.56 15.78
CA ASN A 42 -8.05 14.60 16.26
C ASN A 42 -7.96 13.32 15.41
N ALA A 43 -8.67 13.23 14.29
CA ALA A 43 -8.83 11.98 13.55
C ALA A 43 -7.52 11.39 13.02
N GLU A 44 -6.56 12.22 12.63
CA GLU A 44 -5.22 11.79 12.22
C GLU A 44 -4.51 11.03 13.35
N ALA A 45 -4.43 11.65 14.53
CA ALA A 45 -3.80 11.07 15.70
C ALA A 45 -4.54 9.81 16.18
N THR A 46 -5.86 9.80 16.06
CA THR A 46 -6.68 8.62 16.34
C THR A 46 -6.35 7.48 15.39
N TYR A 47 -6.32 7.70 14.08
CA TYR A 47 -5.98 6.67 13.09
C TYR A 47 -4.59 6.11 13.36
N ARG A 48 -3.61 7.00 13.51
CA ARG A 48 -2.21 6.64 13.81
C ARG A 48 -2.13 5.73 15.04
N ARG A 49 -2.78 6.11 16.14
CA ARG A 49 -2.80 5.31 17.38
C ARG A 49 -3.41 3.92 17.15
N LEU A 50 -4.56 3.85 16.49
CA LEU A 50 -5.26 2.58 16.23
C LEU A 50 -4.43 1.66 15.33
N TYR A 51 -3.85 2.20 14.26
CA TYR A 51 -3.03 1.44 13.33
C TYR A 51 -1.76 0.89 14.00
N TYR A 52 -0.98 1.75 14.67
CA TYR A 52 0.27 1.31 15.28
C TYR A 52 0.07 0.39 16.50
N ALA A 53 -1.07 0.49 17.20
CA ALA A 53 -1.42 -0.47 18.25
C ALA A 53 -1.63 -1.89 17.72
N ARG A 54 -1.95 -2.05 16.43
CA ARG A 54 -2.22 -3.33 15.78
C ARG A 54 -1.21 -3.69 14.69
N PHE A 55 -0.13 -2.91 14.54
CA PHE A 55 0.81 -3.09 13.44
C PHE A 55 1.47 -4.47 13.45
N ALA A 56 1.73 -5.04 14.63
CA ALA A 56 2.26 -6.40 14.77
C ALA A 56 1.30 -7.47 14.23
N GLU A 57 -0.01 -7.28 14.39
CA GLU A 57 -1.03 -8.16 13.83
C GLU A 57 -1.04 -8.08 12.30
N TYR A 58 -1.11 -6.87 11.75
CA TYR A 58 -1.04 -6.66 10.30
C TYR A 58 0.22 -7.30 9.70
N THR A 59 1.38 -7.10 10.32
CA THR A 59 2.65 -7.68 9.88
C THR A 59 2.61 -9.21 9.85
N ARG A 60 2.03 -9.83 10.87
CA ARG A 60 1.85 -11.29 10.94
C ARG A 60 0.92 -11.80 9.84
N LEU A 61 -0.22 -11.13 9.63
CA LEU A 61 -1.19 -11.50 8.59
C LEU A 61 -0.58 -11.38 7.19
N ASN A 62 0.18 -10.30 6.94
CA ASN A 62 0.89 -10.11 5.68
C ASN A 62 1.99 -11.16 5.45
N ALA A 63 2.76 -11.49 6.48
CA ALA A 63 3.77 -12.56 6.39
C ALA A 63 3.14 -13.93 6.09
N ALA A 64 1.98 -14.22 6.66
CA ALA A 64 1.21 -15.44 6.41
C ALA A 64 0.45 -15.43 5.06
N LYS A 65 0.43 -14.30 4.35
CA LYS A 65 -0.36 -14.07 3.13
C LYS A 65 -1.86 -14.39 3.33
N ASP A 66 -2.38 -14.12 4.53
CA ASP A 66 -3.79 -14.33 4.86
C ASP A 66 -4.65 -13.17 4.36
N ALA A 67 -5.12 -13.28 3.12
CA ALA A 67 -5.94 -12.24 2.48
C ALA A 67 -7.22 -11.95 3.26
N SER A 68 -7.88 -12.98 3.79
CA SER A 68 -9.12 -12.82 4.56
C SER A 68 -8.90 -12.11 5.90
N GLY A 69 -7.77 -12.40 6.55
CA GLY A 69 -7.33 -11.73 7.76
C GLY A 69 -6.99 -10.27 7.52
N ILE A 70 -6.27 -9.96 6.42
CA ILE A 70 -5.93 -8.59 6.03
C ILE A 70 -7.21 -7.78 5.73
N GLU A 71 -8.16 -8.34 4.98
CA GLU A 71 -9.43 -7.65 4.70
C GLU A 71 -10.18 -7.32 6.00
N ARG A 72 -10.32 -8.31 6.90
CA ARG A 72 -10.95 -8.11 8.20
C ARG A 72 -10.23 -7.04 9.03
N PHE A 73 -8.90 -7.07 9.08
CA PHE A 73 -8.10 -6.07 9.77
C PHE A 73 -8.44 -4.65 9.30
N TRP A 74 -8.50 -4.42 7.98
CA TRP A 74 -8.82 -3.10 7.43
C TRP A 74 -10.26 -2.67 7.72
N ARG A 75 -11.23 -3.60 7.66
CA ARG A 75 -12.63 -3.33 8.02
C ARG A 75 -12.78 -2.95 9.49
N GLU A 76 -12.14 -3.69 10.40
CA GLU A 76 -12.19 -3.44 11.84
C GLU A 76 -11.51 -2.12 12.21
N LEU A 77 -10.32 -1.85 11.65
CA LEU A 77 -9.63 -0.58 11.84
C LEU A 77 -10.48 0.60 11.35
N THR A 78 -11.10 0.47 10.18
CA THR A 78 -11.96 1.51 9.60
C THR A 78 -13.20 1.74 10.45
N ALA A 79 -13.87 0.67 10.91
CA ALA A 79 -15.06 0.76 11.74
C ALA A 79 -14.79 1.47 13.07
N GLU A 80 -13.70 1.13 13.75
CA GLU A 80 -13.35 1.77 15.01
C GLU A 80 -12.89 3.22 14.84
N TRP A 81 -12.15 3.50 13.78
CA TRP A 81 -11.77 4.88 13.46
C TRP A 81 -13.01 5.73 13.14
N ALA A 82 -13.94 5.20 12.34
CA ALA A 82 -15.20 5.85 12.03
C ALA A 82 -16.03 6.12 13.29
N ALA A 83 -16.18 5.12 14.16
CA ALA A 83 -16.88 5.27 15.43
C ALA A 83 -16.24 6.35 16.34
N THR A 84 -14.92 6.36 16.43
CA THR A 84 -14.19 7.31 17.29
C THR A 84 -14.23 8.74 16.75
N CYS A 85 -14.32 8.91 15.43
CA CYS A 85 -14.24 10.21 14.77
C CYS A 85 -15.59 10.74 14.27
N GLY A 86 -16.70 10.18 14.75
CA GLY A 86 -18.06 10.67 14.43
C GLY A 86 -18.52 10.37 13.00
N MET A 87 -17.99 9.31 12.39
CA MET A 87 -18.32 8.86 11.02
C MET A 87 -19.03 7.50 11.00
N THR A 88 -19.61 7.05 12.12
CA THR A 88 -20.35 5.78 12.23
C THR A 88 -21.41 5.66 11.14
N GLY A 89 -21.50 4.49 10.50
CA GLY A 89 -22.44 4.23 9.41
C GLY A 89 -21.94 4.65 8.03
N HIS A 90 -20.66 5.04 7.92
CA HIS A 90 -20.00 5.37 6.66
C HIS A 90 -18.79 4.49 6.35
N GLU A 91 -18.66 3.34 7.01
CA GLU A 91 -17.51 2.43 6.91
C GLU A 91 -17.30 1.93 5.47
N GLU A 92 -18.37 1.46 4.81
CA GLU A 92 -18.26 0.99 3.42
C GLU A 92 -17.93 2.13 2.44
N ARG A 93 -18.37 3.37 2.71
CA ARG A 93 -17.99 4.53 1.90
C ARG A 93 -16.51 4.87 2.08
N LEU A 94 -16.00 4.78 3.31
CA LEU A 94 -14.58 4.96 3.61
C LEU A 94 -13.72 3.89 2.93
N LEU A 95 -14.14 2.63 2.98
CA LEU A 95 -13.43 1.52 2.32
C LEU A 95 -13.44 1.66 0.79
N ALA A 96 -14.58 2.02 0.20
CA ALA A 96 -14.67 2.27 -1.24
C ALA A 96 -13.78 3.45 -1.68
N ALA A 97 -13.79 4.56 -0.91
CA ALA A 97 -12.93 5.70 -1.17
C ALA A 97 -11.44 5.34 -1.01
N ALA A 98 -11.09 4.54 0.01
CA ALA A 98 -9.74 4.04 0.20
C ALA A 98 -9.28 3.19 -1.00
N GLU A 99 -10.11 2.26 -1.47
CA GLU A 99 -9.80 1.44 -2.65
C GLU A 99 -9.61 2.31 -3.90
N GLN A 100 -10.49 3.28 -4.12
CA GLN A 100 -10.35 4.23 -5.23
C GLN A 100 -9.04 5.02 -5.13
N LEU A 101 -8.67 5.51 -3.95
CA LEU A 101 -7.42 6.25 -3.75
C LEU A 101 -6.17 5.40 -3.97
N LEU A 102 -6.20 4.12 -3.57
CA LEU A 102 -5.01 3.28 -3.59
C LEU A 102 -4.67 2.79 -5.00
N TYR A 103 -5.69 2.63 -5.86
CA TYR A 103 -5.55 2.01 -7.18
C TYR A 103 -5.96 2.89 -8.36
N SER A 104 -6.38 4.14 -8.16
CA SER A 104 -6.58 5.04 -9.30
C SER A 104 -5.25 5.61 -9.81
N LEU A 105 -5.19 5.83 -11.12
CA LEU A 105 -4.04 6.49 -11.78
C LEU A 105 -3.92 7.99 -11.44
N GLU A 106 -4.98 8.57 -10.85
CA GLU A 106 -5.04 9.98 -10.49
C GLU A 106 -4.36 10.26 -9.15
N HIS A 107 -4.26 9.27 -8.26
CA HIS A 107 -3.69 9.41 -6.93
C HIS A 107 -2.37 8.63 -6.81
N ARG A 108 -1.26 9.35 -7.00
CA ARG A 108 0.08 8.78 -7.10
C ARG A 108 0.71 8.47 -5.74
N TYR A 109 0.14 7.55 -4.97
CA TYR A 109 0.84 6.97 -3.82
C TYR A 109 2.06 6.16 -4.24
N PHE A 110 1.99 5.59 -5.44
CA PHE A 110 3.00 4.74 -6.03
C PHE A 110 3.33 5.30 -7.41
N THR A 111 4.58 5.73 -7.58
CA THR A 111 5.06 6.29 -8.85
C THR A 111 6.28 5.51 -9.31
N ILE A 112 6.27 4.98 -10.52
CA ILE A 112 7.45 4.34 -11.12
C ILE A 112 8.56 5.39 -11.28
N TYR A 113 9.79 5.08 -10.84
CA TYR A 113 10.93 5.97 -11.09
C TYR A 113 11.25 6.06 -12.59
N ASP A 114 11.67 7.23 -13.05
CA ASP A 114 11.87 7.51 -14.49
C ASP A 114 12.88 6.56 -15.18
N ASP A 115 13.83 6.00 -14.41
CA ASP A 115 14.87 5.10 -14.90
C ASP A 115 14.50 3.61 -14.86
N VAL A 116 13.38 3.25 -14.22
CA VAL A 116 12.98 1.85 -14.03
C VAL A 116 12.66 1.18 -15.37
N VAL A 117 11.79 1.75 -16.19
CA VAL A 117 11.42 1.15 -17.48
C VAL A 117 12.65 1.00 -18.39
N PRO A 118 13.47 2.05 -18.62
CA PRO A 118 14.71 1.91 -19.40
C PRO A 118 15.67 0.85 -18.85
N CYS A 119 15.84 0.76 -17.53
CA CYS A 119 16.71 -0.23 -16.88
C CYS A 119 16.22 -1.66 -17.13
N LEU A 120 14.92 -1.92 -16.90
CA LEU A 120 14.33 -3.25 -17.10
C LEU A 120 14.40 -3.69 -18.57
N GLU A 121 14.18 -2.78 -19.51
CA GLU A 121 14.34 -3.05 -20.95
C GLU A 121 15.79 -3.41 -21.31
N ALA A 122 16.77 -2.68 -20.79
CA ALA A 122 18.18 -2.94 -21.02
C ALA A 122 18.61 -4.30 -20.45
N LEU A 123 18.12 -4.67 -19.26
CA LEU A 123 18.40 -5.99 -18.65
C LEU A 123 17.77 -7.12 -19.46
N LYS A 124 16.52 -6.95 -19.90
CA LYS A 124 15.83 -7.90 -20.77
C LYS A 124 16.57 -8.11 -22.09
N ALA A 125 17.01 -7.03 -22.74
CA ALA A 125 17.77 -7.09 -24.00
C ALA A 125 19.10 -7.84 -23.85
N GLN A 126 19.71 -7.79 -22.66
CA GLN A 126 20.91 -8.57 -22.35
C GLN A 126 20.62 -10.04 -22.01
N GLY A 127 19.35 -10.46 -21.97
CA GLY A 127 18.94 -11.84 -21.70
C GLY A 127 18.81 -12.18 -20.21
N TYR A 128 18.77 -11.20 -19.32
CA TYR A 128 18.50 -11.47 -17.90
C TYR A 128 17.04 -11.87 -17.69
N ARG A 129 16.83 -12.89 -16.86
CA ARG A 129 15.52 -13.16 -16.27
C ARG A 129 15.32 -12.23 -15.07
N MET A 130 14.14 -11.66 -14.92
CA MET A 130 13.83 -10.72 -13.84
C MET A 130 12.63 -11.19 -13.04
N ILE A 131 12.65 -10.96 -11.74
CA ILE A 131 11.53 -11.21 -10.83
C ILE A 131 11.38 -10.02 -9.87
N VAL A 132 10.16 -9.81 -9.36
CA VAL A 132 9.91 -8.94 -8.21
C VAL A 132 9.76 -9.82 -6.98
N LEU A 133 10.49 -9.49 -5.93
CA LEU A 133 10.44 -10.13 -4.61
C LEU A 133 10.29 -9.04 -3.56
N SER A 134 9.08 -8.88 -3.03
CA SER A 134 8.77 -7.80 -2.09
C SER A 134 7.96 -8.30 -0.90
N ASN A 135 8.13 -7.63 0.24
CA ASN A 135 7.31 -7.81 1.44
C ASN A 135 5.92 -7.17 1.32
N TRP A 136 5.61 -6.54 0.18
CA TRP A 136 4.27 -6.09 -0.16
C TRP A 136 3.26 -7.23 0.01
N ASP A 137 2.04 -6.88 0.42
CA ASP A 137 0.96 -7.85 0.52
C ASP A 137 0.49 -8.35 -0.86
N TYR A 138 -0.57 -9.15 -0.87
CA TYR A 138 -1.09 -9.79 -2.09
C TYR A 138 -1.55 -8.78 -3.16
N THR A 139 -1.62 -7.48 -2.85
CA THR A 139 -2.11 -6.43 -3.75
C THR A 139 -1.05 -5.85 -4.67
N LEU A 140 0.23 -6.24 -4.54
CA LEU A 140 1.34 -5.68 -5.34
C LEU A 140 1.07 -5.64 -6.86
N HIS A 141 0.44 -6.67 -7.40
CA HIS A 141 0.10 -6.78 -8.82
C HIS A 141 -0.92 -5.73 -9.30
N ARG A 142 -1.58 -5.01 -8.39
CA ARG A 142 -2.55 -3.96 -8.72
C ARG A 142 -1.89 -2.59 -8.92
N VAL A 143 -0.61 -2.45 -8.58
CA VAL A 143 0.14 -1.17 -8.62
C VAL A 143 1.38 -1.23 -9.53
N LEU A 144 1.57 -2.35 -10.24
CA LEU A 144 2.64 -2.59 -11.21
C LEU A 144 2.09 -2.73 -12.62
#